data_AF-A0AAW1AY45-F1
#
_entry.id   AF-A0AAW1AY45-F1
#
_cell.length_a   1.000
_cell.length_b   1.000
_cell.length_c   1.000
_cell.angle_alpha   90.00
_cell.angle_beta   90.00
_cell.angle_gamma   90.00
#
_symmetry.space_group_name_H-M   'P 1'
#
loop_
_entity.id
_entity.type
_entity.pdbx_description
1 polymer ?
#
loop_
_entity_poly.entity_id
_entity_poly.type
_entity_poly.pdbx_seq_one_letter_code
_entity_poly.pdbx_strand_id
1 'polypeptide(L)'
;MRAAGILVFCLFSSILSTVTSLRCQTCVAPINECEGEDVKVEECKEDEEFCSTVVFNSTITKHPMNFVIKECRKREQCLSGSFSTTVIDGRFEVSKTNCCQTDVCNAEPLLLEKYEEFQPNLLRCPSCYAQDVDSCEADRKVWCVGKQDECITLTGTISYGNFTEKQTFQGCSTNNICSYPLGESQMGDGLFQVNVTTLKCRNAHLPDPDYIW
;
A
#
# COMPACT_ATOMS: atom_id res chain seq x y z
N MET A 1 -47.42 -1.98 60.19
CA MET A 1 -46.16 -2.56 59.67
C MET A 1 -46.16 -2.33 58.16
N ARG A 2 -45.59 -1.19 57.75
CA ARG A 2 -44.38 -1.05 56.92
C ARG A 2 -44.45 -1.75 55.55
N ALA A 3 -44.68 -0.88 54.56
CA ALA A 3 -43.98 -0.75 53.28
C ALA A 3 -44.05 -1.91 52.27
N ALA A 4 -44.75 -1.58 51.17
CA ALA A 4 -44.65 -2.17 49.85
C ALA A 4 -43.19 -2.41 49.43
N GLY A 5 -42.86 -3.66 49.13
CA GLY A 5 -41.66 -4.01 48.38
C GLY A 5 -42.01 -4.06 46.90
N ILE A 6 -41.74 -2.98 46.18
CA ILE A 6 -41.83 -2.93 44.71
C ILE A 6 -40.73 -3.85 44.18
N LEU A 7 -41.12 -5.01 43.64
CA LEU A 7 -40.27 -5.87 42.84
C LEU A 7 -39.96 -5.13 41.53
N VAL A 8 -38.83 -4.41 41.52
CA VAL A 8 -38.20 -3.91 40.29
C VAL A 8 -37.68 -5.14 39.55
N PHE A 9 -38.50 -5.71 38.67
CA PHE A 9 -38.03 -6.65 37.67
C PHE A 9 -37.10 -5.87 36.74
N CYS A 10 -35.79 -6.13 36.88
CA CYS A 10 -34.75 -5.67 36.00
C CYS A 10 -35.09 -6.07 34.56
N LEU A 11 -35.61 -5.11 33.79
CA LEU A 11 -35.56 -5.13 32.33
C LEU A 11 -34.09 -5.03 31.95
N PHE A 12 -33.36 -6.15 31.99
CA PHE A 12 -32.19 -6.33 31.13
C PHE A 12 -32.73 -6.48 29.72
N SER A 13 -33.18 -5.36 29.14
CA SER A 13 -33.27 -5.22 27.69
C SER A 13 -31.88 -5.50 27.19
N SER A 14 -31.70 -6.70 26.64
CA SER A 14 -30.56 -7.09 25.86
C SER A 14 -30.43 -6.08 24.72
N ILE A 15 -29.64 -5.04 24.96
CA ILE A 15 -29.09 -4.19 23.91
C ILE A 15 -28.09 -5.11 23.20
N LEU A 16 -28.58 -6.01 22.34
CA LEU A 16 -27.78 -6.47 21.23
C LEU A 16 -27.58 -5.21 20.40
N SER A 17 -26.49 -4.49 20.66
CA SER A 17 -25.96 -3.58 19.65
C SER A 17 -25.68 -4.47 18.45
N THR A 18 -26.58 -4.46 17.47
CA THR A 18 -26.24 -4.91 16.14
C THR A 18 -25.20 -3.91 15.67
N VAL A 19 -23.93 -4.17 15.97
CA VAL A 19 -22.83 -3.51 15.28
C VAL A 19 -22.98 -4.01 13.86
N THR A 20 -23.64 -3.21 13.02
CA THR A 20 -23.75 -3.49 11.60
C THR A 20 -22.34 -3.53 11.06
N SER A 21 -21.98 -4.62 10.40
CA SER A 21 -20.65 -4.72 9.81
C SER A 21 -20.45 -3.62 8.78
N LEU A 22 -19.23 -3.08 8.71
CA LEU A 22 -18.86 -2.06 7.74
C LEU A 22 -19.11 -2.58 6.32
N ARG A 23 -19.62 -1.73 5.44
CA ARG A 23 -19.81 -2.07 4.02
C ARG A 23 -18.84 -1.29 3.16
N CYS A 24 -18.14 -1.95 2.25
CA CYS A 24 -17.15 -1.31 1.39
C CYS A 24 -17.39 -1.65 -0.08
N GLN A 25 -16.96 -0.76 -0.97
CA GLN A 25 -16.82 -1.12 -2.37
C GLN A 25 -15.67 -2.11 -2.54
N THR A 26 -15.86 -3.12 -3.41
CA THR A 26 -14.84 -4.09 -3.78
C THR A 26 -14.66 -4.16 -5.28
N CYS A 27 -13.40 -4.18 -5.72
CA CYS A 27 -13.01 -4.35 -7.12
C CYS A 27 -11.50 -4.60 -7.24
N VAL A 28 -11.11 -5.22 -8.34
CA VAL A 28 -9.72 -5.27 -8.82
C VAL A 28 -9.76 -5.05 -10.32
N ALA A 29 -9.27 -3.91 -10.79
CA ALA A 29 -9.38 -3.52 -12.20
C ALA A 29 -8.23 -2.60 -12.61
N PRO A 30 -7.96 -2.42 -13.93
CA PRO A 30 -7.13 -1.32 -14.42
C PRO A 30 -7.61 0.05 -13.89
N ILE A 31 -6.70 1.02 -13.82
CA ILE A 31 -7.09 2.38 -13.38
C ILE A 31 -8.18 2.94 -14.30
N ASN A 32 -9.20 3.55 -13.69
CA ASN A 32 -10.45 4.05 -14.32
C ASN A 32 -11.47 2.98 -14.73
N GLU A 33 -11.23 1.69 -14.43
CA GLU A 33 -12.17 0.58 -14.72
C GLU A 33 -12.84 0.02 -13.45
N CYS A 34 -12.66 0.67 -12.30
CA CYS A 34 -13.39 0.34 -11.06
C CYS A 34 -14.47 1.41 -10.78
N GLU A 35 -15.43 1.51 -11.70
CA GLU A 35 -16.58 2.41 -11.61
C GLU A 35 -17.84 1.71 -12.15
N GLY A 36 -19.02 2.21 -11.80
CA GLY A 36 -20.28 1.68 -12.34
C GLY A 36 -20.58 0.23 -11.92
N GLU A 37 -20.97 -0.61 -12.88
CA GLU A 37 -21.43 -1.99 -12.64
C GLU A 37 -20.32 -2.96 -12.21
N ASP A 38 -19.05 -2.61 -12.46
CA ASP A 38 -17.89 -3.44 -12.09
C ASP A 38 -17.55 -3.37 -10.60
N VAL A 39 -18.21 -2.49 -9.85
CA VAL A 39 -17.98 -2.27 -8.42
C VAL A 39 -19.08 -2.95 -7.61
N LYS A 40 -18.67 -3.88 -6.74
CA LYS A 40 -19.58 -4.53 -5.77
C LYS A 40 -19.54 -3.80 -4.44
N VAL A 41 -20.60 -3.92 -3.65
CA VAL A 41 -20.61 -3.49 -2.25
C VAL A 41 -20.76 -4.74 -1.38
N GLU A 42 -19.76 -5.01 -0.56
CA GLU A 42 -19.71 -6.20 0.28
C GLU A 42 -19.70 -5.80 1.76
N GLU A 43 -20.27 -6.67 2.60
CA GLU A 43 -20.14 -6.56 4.05
C GLU A 43 -18.76 -7.10 4.46
N CYS A 44 -18.01 -6.30 5.19
CA CYS A 44 -16.69 -6.68 5.70
C CYS A 44 -16.81 -7.74 6.80
N LYS A 45 -15.72 -8.46 7.05
CA LYS A 45 -15.62 -9.34 8.21
C LYS A 45 -15.54 -8.52 9.50
N GLU A 46 -15.86 -9.15 10.63
CA GLU A 46 -15.87 -8.50 11.95
C GLU A 46 -14.52 -7.85 12.31
N ASP A 47 -13.41 -8.40 11.82
CA ASP A 47 -12.05 -7.89 12.05
C ASP A 47 -11.54 -6.93 10.95
N GLU A 48 -12.33 -6.68 9.91
CA GLU A 48 -12.02 -5.76 8.81
C GLU A 48 -12.71 -4.40 9.03
N GLU A 49 -12.08 -3.55 9.84
CA GLU A 49 -12.64 -2.27 10.31
C GLU A 49 -12.51 -1.09 9.32
N PHE A 50 -11.94 -1.31 8.12
CA PHE A 50 -11.64 -0.25 7.15
C PHE A 50 -12.06 -0.63 5.73
N CYS A 51 -12.60 0.33 4.99
CA CYS A 51 -12.57 0.29 3.54
C CYS A 51 -11.22 0.83 3.07
N SER A 52 -10.63 0.20 2.06
CA SER A 52 -9.39 0.65 1.43
C SER A 52 -9.60 0.88 -0.07
N THR A 53 -8.91 1.90 -0.59
CA THR A 53 -8.65 2.07 -2.01
C THR A 53 -7.14 2.19 -2.20
N VAL A 54 -6.56 1.31 -3.01
CA VAL A 54 -5.17 1.36 -3.45
C VAL A 54 -5.16 1.65 -4.94
N VAL A 55 -4.42 2.65 -5.36
CA VAL A 55 -4.13 2.92 -6.77
C VAL A 55 -2.63 2.80 -6.98
N PHE A 56 -2.25 2.07 -8.02
CA PHE A 56 -0.89 1.61 -8.19
C PHE A 56 -0.48 1.66 -9.65
N ASN A 57 0.69 2.24 -9.93
CA ASN A 57 1.33 2.23 -11.23
C ASN A 57 2.82 1.91 -11.08
N SER A 58 3.31 0.87 -11.74
CA SER A 58 4.72 0.49 -11.69
C SER A 58 5.22 -0.08 -13.01
N THR A 59 6.46 0.24 -13.30
CA THR A 59 7.26 -0.31 -14.40
C THR A 59 8.50 -1.05 -13.90
N ILE A 60 8.65 -1.19 -12.57
CA ILE A 60 9.80 -1.88 -11.97
C ILE A 60 9.77 -3.38 -12.34
N THR A 61 8.60 -4.00 -12.27
CA THR A 61 8.37 -5.38 -12.70
C THR A 61 8.49 -5.53 -14.21
N LYS A 62 8.79 -6.75 -14.67
CA LYS A 62 8.86 -7.08 -16.10
C LYS A 62 7.55 -6.78 -16.83
N HIS A 63 6.44 -7.05 -16.17
CA HIS A 63 5.11 -6.69 -16.66
C HIS A 63 4.68 -5.43 -15.95
N PRO A 64 4.46 -4.31 -16.67
CA PRO A 64 3.94 -3.10 -16.08
C PRO A 64 2.62 -3.37 -15.38
N MET A 65 2.45 -2.72 -14.24
CA MET A 65 1.34 -2.89 -13.34
C MET A 65 0.61 -1.56 -13.24
N ASN A 66 -0.70 -1.56 -13.50
CA ASN A 66 -1.53 -0.37 -13.48
C ASN A 66 -2.94 -0.78 -13.09
N PHE A 67 -3.31 -0.53 -11.85
CA PHE A 67 -4.59 -0.99 -11.32
C PHE A 67 -5.07 -0.18 -10.12
N VAL A 68 -6.35 -0.33 -9.84
CA VAL A 68 -7.04 0.09 -8.64
C VAL A 68 -7.62 -1.14 -7.93
N ILE A 69 -7.48 -1.16 -6.61
CA ILE A 69 -8.02 -2.18 -5.72
C ILE A 69 -8.89 -1.47 -4.71
N LYS A 70 -10.14 -1.90 -4.58
CA LYS A 70 -11.03 -1.53 -3.47
C LYS A 70 -11.37 -2.79 -2.69
N GLU A 71 -11.27 -2.75 -1.37
CA GLU A 71 -11.53 -3.92 -0.52
C GLU A 71 -11.77 -3.54 0.95
N CYS A 72 -12.32 -4.49 1.72
CA CYS A 72 -12.32 -4.47 3.18
C CYS A 72 -10.93 -4.80 3.72
N ARG A 73 -10.48 -4.13 4.79
CA ARG A 73 -9.16 -4.29 5.38
C ARG A 73 -9.17 -4.25 6.90
N LYS A 74 -8.23 -5.00 7.47
CA LYS A 74 -7.84 -4.87 8.88
C LYS A 74 -6.98 -3.63 9.08
N ARG A 75 -6.90 -3.14 10.32
CA ARG A 75 -6.14 -1.95 10.67
C ARG A 75 -4.67 -2.02 10.27
N GLU A 76 -4.02 -3.14 10.56
CA GLU A 76 -2.60 -3.38 10.30
C GLU A 76 -2.27 -3.49 8.80
N GLN A 77 -3.27 -3.74 7.96
CA GLN A 77 -3.13 -3.82 6.50
C GLN A 77 -3.45 -2.48 5.81
N CYS A 78 -3.99 -1.53 6.55
CA CYS A 78 -4.34 -0.21 6.07
C CYS A 78 -3.14 0.75 6.22
N LEU A 79 -2.24 0.75 5.23
CA LEU A 79 -1.12 1.69 5.16
C LEU A 79 -1.50 2.90 4.30
N SER A 80 -2.26 3.84 4.89
CA SER A 80 -2.67 5.06 4.19
C SER A 80 -1.48 5.97 3.86
N GLY A 81 -1.57 6.67 2.74
CA GLY A 81 -0.54 7.60 2.26
C GLY A 81 -0.21 7.39 0.80
N SER A 82 0.78 8.12 0.31
CA SER A 82 1.35 7.89 -1.01
C SER A 82 2.84 7.62 -0.88
N PHE A 83 3.35 6.83 -1.82
CA PHE A 83 4.78 6.71 -2.02
C PHE A 83 5.12 6.68 -3.49
N SER A 84 6.34 7.09 -3.81
CA SER A 84 6.90 6.94 -5.14
C SER A 84 8.33 6.42 -5.03
N THR A 85 8.73 5.62 -6.00
CA THR A 85 10.05 5.00 -6.08
C THR A 85 10.62 5.22 -7.48
N THR A 86 11.90 5.57 -7.55
CA THR A 86 12.65 5.74 -8.79
C THR A 86 13.89 4.85 -8.76
N VAL A 87 14.04 4.05 -9.81
CA VAL A 87 15.12 3.09 -10.02
C VAL A 87 15.78 3.39 -11.38
N ILE A 88 16.93 2.79 -11.62
CA ILE A 88 17.67 2.90 -12.87
C ILE A 88 16.85 2.47 -14.10
N ASP A 89 17.29 2.93 -15.27
CA ASP A 89 16.67 2.63 -16.57
C ASP A 89 15.22 3.11 -16.72
N GLY A 90 14.86 4.17 -15.97
CA GLY A 90 13.52 4.77 -16.03
C GLY A 90 12.44 3.95 -15.33
N ARG A 91 12.82 2.92 -14.56
CA ARG A 91 11.90 2.13 -13.75
C ARG A 91 11.37 2.95 -12.59
N PHE A 92 10.07 2.87 -12.37
CA PHE A 92 9.41 3.64 -11.31
C PHE A 92 8.20 2.91 -10.75
N GLU A 93 7.78 3.35 -9.57
CA GLU A 93 6.53 2.98 -8.94
C GLU A 93 5.90 4.20 -8.28
N VAL A 94 4.59 4.34 -8.41
CA VAL A 94 3.79 5.34 -7.71
C VAL A 94 2.56 4.63 -7.17
N SER A 95 2.32 4.78 -5.87
CA SER A 95 1.16 4.21 -5.22
C SER A 95 0.53 5.21 -4.26
N LYS A 96 -0.79 5.11 -4.13
CA LYS A 96 -1.56 5.86 -3.15
C LYS A 96 -2.62 4.96 -2.56
N THR A 97 -2.67 4.95 -1.24
CA THR A 97 -3.64 4.20 -0.45
C THR A 97 -4.42 5.17 0.41
N ASN A 98 -5.74 5.02 0.42
CA ASN A 98 -6.63 5.69 1.35
C ASN A 98 -7.45 4.65 2.10
N CYS A 99 -7.65 4.86 3.38
CA CYS A 99 -8.60 4.08 4.16
C CYS A 99 -9.58 4.95 4.92
N CYS A 100 -10.76 4.40 5.17
CA CYS A 100 -11.84 5.07 5.86
C CYS A 100 -12.76 4.05 6.55
N GLN A 101 -13.60 4.51 7.49
CA GLN A 101 -14.31 3.64 8.45
C GLN A 101 -15.83 3.83 8.43
N THR A 102 -16.39 4.37 7.35
CA THR A 102 -17.85 4.52 7.20
C THR A 102 -18.31 3.79 5.96
N ASP A 103 -19.58 3.37 5.94
CA ASP A 103 -20.13 2.62 4.81
C ASP A 103 -19.86 3.30 3.47
N VAL A 104 -19.30 2.54 2.54
CA VAL A 104 -19.05 2.90 1.14
C VAL A 104 -18.19 4.18 1.01
N CYS A 105 -17.38 4.49 2.03
CA CYS A 105 -16.53 5.69 2.05
C CYS A 105 -15.41 5.67 1.00
N ASN A 106 -15.13 4.50 0.43
CA ASN A 106 -14.17 4.30 -0.65
C ASN A 106 -14.81 4.43 -2.05
N ALA A 107 -16.03 5.01 -2.14
CA ALA A 107 -16.73 5.26 -3.40
C ALA A 107 -15.96 6.18 -4.35
N GLU A 108 -15.43 7.27 -3.82
CA GLU A 108 -14.78 8.30 -4.62
C GLU A 108 -13.49 7.76 -5.29
N PRO A 109 -13.25 8.09 -6.56
CA PRO A 109 -12.01 7.76 -7.24
C PRO A 109 -10.81 8.38 -6.52
N LEU A 110 -9.80 7.56 -6.26
CA LEU A 110 -8.54 8.02 -5.69
C LEU A 110 -7.60 8.43 -6.82
N LEU A 111 -7.27 9.72 -6.89
CA LEU A 111 -6.36 10.23 -7.93
C LEU A 111 -4.91 9.87 -7.61
N LEU A 112 -4.25 9.22 -8.57
CA LEU A 112 -2.82 8.93 -8.57
C LEU A 112 -2.08 9.96 -9.42
N GLU A 113 -1.03 10.56 -8.85
CA GLU A 113 -0.14 11.47 -9.57
C GLU A 113 0.62 10.71 -10.65
N LYS A 114 0.77 11.30 -11.84
CA LYS A 114 1.54 10.69 -12.92
C LYS A 114 3.03 10.85 -12.64
N TYR A 115 3.79 9.78 -12.82
CA TYR A 115 5.23 9.80 -12.54
C TYR A 115 5.97 10.88 -13.36
N GLU A 116 5.55 11.11 -14.60
CA GLU A 116 6.15 12.09 -15.52
C GLU A 116 5.97 13.55 -15.05
N GLU A 117 5.07 13.80 -14.11
CA GLU A 117 4.87 15.13 -13.51
C GLU A 117 5.89 15.40 -12.39
N PHE A 118 6.59 14.37 -11.90
CA PHE A 118 7.62 14.53 -10.87
C PHE A 118 8.89 15.10 -11.46
N GLN A 119 9.24 16.30 -10.99
CA GLN A 119 10.49 16.95 -11.36
C GLN A 119 11.66 16.35 -10.54
N PRO A 120 12.85 16.18 -11.15
CA PRO A 120 14.07 15.86 -10.40
C PRO A 120 14.30 16.86 -9.27
N ASN A 121 14.60 16.34 -8.09
CA ASN A 121 15.08 17.13 -6.97
C ASN A 121 16.63 17.05 -6.89
N LEU A 122 17.23 17.69 -5.89
CA LEU A 122 18.70 17.79 -5.76
C LEU A 122 19.35 16.55 -5.12
N LEU A 123 18.58 15.52 -4.79
CA LEU A 123 19.04 14.31 -4.12
C LEU A 123 19.36 13.21 -5.13
N ARG A 124 20.31 12.34 -4.76
CA ARG A 124 20.75 11.22 -5.58
C ARG A 124 21.01 10.00 -4.72
N CYS A 125 20.54 8.85 -5.19
CA CYS A 125 20.77 7.56 -4.54
C CYS A 125 21.52 6.61 -5.47
N PRO A 126 22.38 5.72 -4.92
CA PRO A 126 22.83 4.53 -5.63
C PRO A 126 21.62 3.77 -6.19
N SER A 127 21.74 3.25 -7.41
CA SER A 127 20.65 2.50 -8.02
C SER A 127 21.14 1.30 -8.83
N CYS A 128 20.39 0.23 -8.71
CA CYS A 128 20.53 -1.00 -9.46
C CYS A 128 19.18 -1.70 -9.54
N TYR A 129 19.05 -2.62 -10.49
CA TYR A 129 17.90 -3.51 -10.61
C TYR A 129 18.39 -4.87 -11.08
N ALA A 130 17.90 -5.95 -10.47
CA ALA A 130 18.17 -7.31 -10.90
C ALA A 130 16.98 -8.23 -10.59
N GLN A 131 16.75 -9.20 -11.48
CA GLN A 131 15.71 -10.21 -11.36
C GLN A 131 16.28 -11.50 -10.78
N ASP A 132 15.47 -12.21 -9.99
CA ASP A 132 15.76 -13.55 -9.47
C ASP A 132 17.09 -13.68 -8.67
N VAL A 133 17.57 -12.58 -8.11
CA VAL A 133 18.75 -12.52 -7.23
C VAL A 133 18.43 -11.83 -5.91
N ASP A 134 19.22 -12.09 -4.87
CA ASP A 134 19.02 -11.54 -3.52
C ASP A 134 19.67 -10.17 -3.30
N SER A 135 20.60 -9.76 -4.16
CA SER A 135 21.32 -8.50 -4.06
C SER A 135 21.68 -7.97 -5.44
N CYS A 136 21.72 -6.65 -5.57
CA CYS A 136 22.38 -5.98 -6.69
C CYS A 136 23.32 -4.90 -6.16
N GLU A 137 24.42 -4.70 -6.86
CA GLU A 137 25.39 -3.64 -6.58
C GLU A 137 25.13 -2.46 -7.50
N ALA A 138 25.09 -1.26 -6.93
CA ALA A 138 24.87 -0.03 -7.68
C ALA A 138 26.17 0.44 -8.34
N ASP A 139 26.21 0.48 -9.67
CA ASP A 139 27.31 1.07 -10.45
C ASP A 139 27.05 2.56 -10.78
N ARG A 140 25.82 3.04 -10.55
CA ARG A 140 25.33 4.35 -10.97
C ARG A 140 24.45 4.97 -9.89
N LYS A 141 24.20 6.27 -10.05
CA LYS A 141 23.26 7.04 -9.21
C LYS A 141 22.12 7.57 -10.08
N VAL A 142 20.92 7.59 -9.51
CA VAL A 142 19.73 8.22 -10.13
C VAL A 142 19.37 9.49 -9.39
N TRP A 143 18.79 10.46 -10.10
CA TRP A 143 18.17 11.63 -9.47
C TRP A 143 16.86 11.20 -8.81
N CYS A 144 16.68 11.60 -7.56
CA CYS A 144 15.39 11.45 -6.91
C CYS A 144 14.43 12.49 -7.48
N VAL A 145 13.13 12.20 -7.46
CA VAL A 145 12.10 13.07 -8.05
C VAL A 145 11.03 13.43 -7.02
N GLY A 146 10.37 14.57 -7.21
CA GLY A 146 9.31 15.04 -6.32
C GLY A 146 9.75 15.06 -4.85
N LYS A 147 9.00 14.35 -4.00
CA LYS A 147 9.20 14.29 -2.55
C LYS A 147 10.11 13.12 -2.09
N GLN A 148 10.75 12.41 -3.01
CA GLN A 148 11.64 11.31 -2.64
C GLN A 148 12.86 11.84 -1.88
N ASP A 149 13.04 11.35 -0.66
CA ASP A 149 14.02 11.80 0.32
C ASP A 149 14.80 10.66 0.99
N GLU A 150 14.52 9.41 0.59
CA GLU A 150 15.16 8.20 1.09
C GLU A 150 15.86 7.43 -0.04
N CYS A 151 17.03 6.89 0.26
CA CYS A 151 17.68 5.86 -0.54
C CYS A 151 17.29 4.49 0.00
N ILE A 152 16.80 3.62 -0.86
CA ILE A 152 16.29 2.30 -0.47
C ILE A 152 17.05 1.16 -1.10
N THR A 153 17.07 0.03 -0.40
CA THR A 153 17.40 -1.29 -0.96
C THR A 153 16.22 -2.21 -0.66
N LEU A 154 15.60 -2.74 -1.71
CA LEU A 154 14.45 -3.63 -1.60
C LEU A 154 14.78 -4.96 -2.28
N THR A 155 14.47 -6.07 -1.59
CA THR A 155 14.40 -7.41 -2.18
C THR A 155 13.06 -8.02 -1.81
N GLY A 156 12.32 -8.47 -2.81
CA GLY A 156 11.02 -9.09 -2.60
C GLY A 156 10.51 -9.85 -3.79
N THR A 157 9.44 -10.61 -3.54
CA THR A 157 8.69 -11.29 -4.57
C THR A 157 7.34 -10.63 -4.71
N ILE A 158 6.91 -10.37 -5.95
CA ILE A 158 5.58 -9.88 -6.25
C ILE A 158 4.89 -10.88 -7.17
N SER A 159 3.64 -11.20 -6.86
CA SER A 159 2.79 -12.04 -7.68
C SER A 159 1.50 -11.32 -8.03
N TYR A 160 1.10 -11.46 -9.30
CA TYR A 160 -0.19 -11.02 -9.80
C TYR A 160 -0.80 -12.08 -10.71
N GLY A 161 -1.91 -12.67 -10.27
CA GLY A 161 -2.53 -13.81 -10.97
C GLY A 161 -1.56 -14.99 -11.12
N ASN A 162 -1.19 -15.34 -12.35
CA ASN A 162 -0.26 -16.44 -12.64
C ASN A 162 1.21 -15.98 -12.81
N PHE A 163 1.49 -14.69 -12.62
CA PHE A 163 2.82 -14.14 -12.71
C PHE A 163 3.43 -14.00 -11.33
N THR A 164 4.67 -14.46 -11.16
CA THR A 164 5.47 -14.26 -9.95
C THR A 164 6.87 -13.84 -10.37
N GLU A 165 7.37 -12.77 -9.75
CA GLU A 165 8.69 -12.21 -10.04
C GLU A 165 9.40 -11.84 -8.75
N LYS A 166 10.62 -12.35 -8.60
CA LYS A 166 11.55 -11.88 -7.56
C LYS A 166 12.38 -10.74 -8.14
N GLN A 167 12.44 -9.65 -7.39
CA GLN A 167 13.18 -8.46 -7.77
C GLN A 167 14.02 -7.96 -6.61
N THR A 168 15.21 -7.48 -6.94
CA THR A 168 16.06 -6.71 -6.05
C THR A 168 16.44 -5.40 -6.71
N PHE A 169 16.31 -4.29 -6.00
CA PHE A 169 16.72 -3.00 -6.50
C PHE A 169 17.19 -2.05 -5.42
N GLN A 170 17.98 -1.06 -5.85
CA GLN A 170 18.33 0.13 -5.09
C GLN A 170 17.79 1.36 -5.82
N GLY A 171 17.40 2.40 -5.09
CA GLY A 171 16.88 3.61 -5.72
C GLY A 171 16.46 4.69 -4.73
N CYS A 172 15.75 5.69 -5.23
CA CYS A 172 15.12 6.73 -4.44
C CYS A 172 13.69 6.33 -4.07
N SER A 173 13.22 6.70 -2.89
CA SER A 173 11.81 6.60 -2.53
C SER A 173 11.41 7.69 -1.53
N THR A 174 10.12 7.84 -1.31
CA THR A 174 9.56 8.64 -0.21
C THR A 174 9.59 7.83 1.09
N ASN A 175 9.84 8.49 2.22
CA ASN A 175 9.89 7.84 3.55
C ASN A 175 8.72 6.89 3.90
N ASN A 176 7.50 7.13 3.37
CA ASN A 176 6.35 6.23 3.60
C ASN A 176 6.66 4.75 3.30
N ILE A 177 7.50 4.43 2.31
CA ILE A 177 7.85 3.04 1.99
C ILE A 177 8.62 2.38 3.14
N CYS A 178 9.39 3.14 3.91
CA CYS A 178 10.29 2.64 4.96
C CYS A 178 9.54 2.10 6.19
N SER A 179 8.24 2.39 6.28
CA SER A 179 7.34 1.82 7.30
C SER A 179 6.60 0.59 6.79
N TYR A 180 6.83 0.15 5.55
CA TYR A 180 6.20 -1.04 4.99
C TYR A 180 6.72 -2.30 5.71
N PRO A 181 5.83 -3.20 6.17
CA PRO A 181 6.25 -4.39 6.92
C PRO A 181 7.00 -5.38 6.04
N LEU A 182 7.98 -6.05 6.63
CA LEU A 182 8.61 -7.22 6.02
C LEU A 182 7.68 -8.44 6.11
N GLY A 183 7.88 -9.39 5.20
CA GLY A 183 7.11 -10.63 5.09
C GLY A 183 6.00 -10.54 4.05
N GLU A 184 5.05 -11.46 4.18
CA GLU A 184 3.97 -11.66 3.23
C GLU A 184 2.80 -10.71 3.49
N SER A 185 2.29 -10.12 2.41
CA SER A 185 1.06 -9.35 2.37
C SER A 185 0.29 -9.69 1.10
N GLN A 186 -1.02 -9.46 1.12
CA GLN A 186 -1.87 -9.72 -0.03
C GLN A 186 -2.92 -8.62 -0.21
N MET A 187 -3.38 -8.42 -1.44
CA MET A 187 -4.43 -7.46 -1.82
C MET A 187 -5.35 -8.06 -2.89
N GLY A 188 -6.57 -7.55 -2.99
CA GLY A 188 -7.51 -7.95 -4.03
C GLY A 188 -7.86 -9.43 -3.96
N ASP A 189 -8.24 -9.90 -2.77
CA ASP A 189 -8.57 -11.30 -2.48
C ASP A 189 -7.45 -12.30 -2.86
N GLY A 190 -6.19 -11.89 -2.65
CA GLY A 190 -5.02 -12.73 -2.92
C GLY A 190 -4.55 -12.73 -4.38
N LEU A 191 -5.21 -11.97 -5.26
CA LEU A 191 -4.74 -11.75 -6.63
C LEU A 191 -3.37 -11.08 -6.66
N PHE A 192 -3.12 -10.17 -5.71
CA PHE A 192 -1.82 -9.55 -5.49
C PHE A 192 -1.20 -10.10 -4.23
N GLN A 193 0.01 -10.61 -4.34
CA GLN A 193 0.79 -11.09 -3.20
C GLN A 193 2.17 -10.47 -3.26
N VAL A 194 2.63 -9.93 -2.13
CA VAL A 194 3.95 -9.33 -2.00
C VAL A 194 4.64 -10.00 -0.83
N ASN A 195 5.89 -10.40 -1.01
CA ASN A 195 6.74 -10.87 0.06
C ASN A 195 8.02 -10.02 0.08
N VAL A 196 8.12 -9.08 1.02
CA VAL A 196 9.30 -8.23 1.18
C VAL A 196 10.26 -8.90 2.16
N THR A 197 11.42 -9.31 1.65
CA THR A 197 12.44 -9.99 2.46
C THR A 197 13.51 -9.03 2.98
N THR A 198 13.82 -7.99 2.21
CA THR A 198 14.74 -6.92 2.60
C THR A 198 14.13 -5.59 2.25
N LEU A 199 14.13 -4.68 3.22
CA LEU A 199 13.87 -3.26 3.02
C LEU A 199 14.83 -2.50 3.93
N LYS A 200 15.76 -1.77 3.33
CA LYS A 200 16.67 -0.87 4.02
C LYS A 200 16.42 0.53 3.52
N CYS A 201 16.37 1.49 4.44
CA CYS A 201 16.24 2.91 4.12
C CYS A 201 17.39 3.71 4.73
N ARG A 202 17.81 4.73 4.01
CA ARG A 202 18.82 5.70 4.44
C ARG A 202 18.43 7.06 3.90
N ASN A 203 18.39 8.06 4.78
CA ASN A 203 18.04 9.40 4.35
C ASN A 203 19.01 9.91 3.26
N ALA A 204 18.47 10.37 2.14
CA ALA A 204 19.24 10.75 0.97
C ALA A 204 20.04 12.05 1.17
N HIS A 205 19.75 12.83 2.21
CA HIS A 205 20.55 14.00 2.60
C HIS A 205 21.86 13.60 3.29
N LEU A 206 21.95 12.38 3.82
CA LEU A 206 23.17 11.90 4.44
C LEU A 206 24.19 11.50 3.37
N PRO A 207 25.50 11.66 3.64
CA PRO A 207 26.52 11.11 2.78
C PRO A 207 26.40 9.59 2.70
N ASP A 208 26.85 9.07 1.57
CA ASP A 208 26.92 7.64 1.31
C ASP A 208 27.98 7.04 2.27
N PRO A 209 27.64 6.07 3.14
CA PRO A 209 28.57 5.54 4.14
C PRO A 209 29.83 4.91 3.50
N ASP A 210 29.76 4.49 2.25
CA ASP A 210 30.90 3.95 1.49
C ASP A 210 31.80 5.06 0.88
N TYR A 211 31.43 6.33 1.03
CA TYR A 211 32.17 7.51 0.55
C TYR A 211 32.39 8.56 1.65
N ILE A 212 32.82 8.12 2.84
CA ILE A 212 33.34 9.03 3.86
C ILE A 212 34.83 9.29 3.55
N TRP A 213 35.15 10.49 3.06
CA TRP A 213 36.52 11.02 2.99
C TRP A 213 36.79 11.95 4.17
#